data_AF-A0A968W1W4-F1
#
_entry.id   AF-A0A968W1W4-F1
#
_cell.length_a   1.000
_cell.length_b   1.000
_cell.length_c   1.000
_cell.angle_alpha   90.00
_cell.angle_beta   90.00
_cell.angle_gamma   90.00
#
_symmetry.space_group_name_H-M   'P 1'
#
loop_
_entity.id
_entity.type
_entity.pdbx_description
1 polymer ?
#
loop_
_entity_poly.entity_id
_entity_poly.type
_entity_poly.pdbx_seq_one_letter_code
_entity_poly.pdbx_strand_id
1 'polypeptide(L)'
;METVSANRLKLSIDNVADYVFNEDYNLRTLTEVESFVKANKHLPGMPKGQELEKNGMDVAQMNNLLLEKIEELTLYVIEQNKRIEELEKQTK
;
A
#
# COMPACT_ATOMS: atom_id res chain seq x y z
N MET A 1 -12.68 18.54 -18.43
CA MET A 1 -11.39 18.17 -17.81
C MET A 1 -10.29 18.72 -18.68
N GLU A 2 -9.39 19.50 -18.10
CA GLU A 2 -8.18 19.95 -18.79
C GLU A 2 -7.11 18.87 -18.66
N THR A 3 -6.50 18.48 -19.79
CA THR A 3 -5.44 17.49 -19.81
C THR A 3 -4.10 18.19 -19.68
N VAL A 4 -3.26 17.72 -18.75
CA VAL A 4 -1.87 18.17 -18.61
C VAL A 4 -0.94 17.10 -19.21
N SER A 5 -0.13 17.50 -20.19
CA SER A 5 0.89 16.65 -20.83
C SER A 5 2.28 17.18 -20.49
N ALA A 6 3.18 16.31 -20.02
CA ALA A 6 4.56 16.68 -19.68
C ALA A 6 5.53 15.55 -20.00
N ASN A 7 6.74 15.90 -20.44
CA ASN A 7 7.83 14.92 -20.64
C ASN A 7 8.46 14.47 -19.30
N ARG A 8 8.34 15.28 -18.25
CA ARG A 8 8.86 15.00 -16.92
C ARG A 8 8.01 15.70 -15.87
N LEU A 9 7.65 14.97 -14.83
CA LEU A 9 6.98 15.48 -13.64
C LEU A 9 7.85 15.18 -12.43
N LYS A 10 8.17 16.19 -11.63
CA LYS A 10 8.85 16.02 -10.34
C LYS A 10 7.88 16.47 -9.25
N LEU A 11 7.57 15.57 -8.34
CA LEU A 11 6.68 15.84 -7.20
C LEU A 11 7.53 16.18 -5.99
N SER A 12 7.14 17.22 -5.25
CA SER A 12 7.65 17.46 -3.90
C SER A 12 6.66 16.81 -2.94
N ILE A 13 7.08 15.69 -2.35
CA ILE A 13 6.26 14.92 -1.41
C ILE A 13 6.78 15.23 -0.01
N ASP A 14 5.95 15.87 0.80
CA ASP A 14 6.21 16.01 2.23
C ASP A 14 5.83 14.69 2.93
N ASN A 15 6.68 14.19 3.82
CA ASN A 15 6.49 12.92 4.56
C ASN A 15 6.35 11.67 3.66
N VAL A 16 7.45 11.31 2.99
CA VAL A 16 7.57 10.04 2.26
C VAL A 16 7.27 8.88 3.21
N ALA A 17 6.53 7.88 2.72
CA ALA A 17 6.01 6.75 3.50
C ALA A 17 7.06 5.75 4.03
N ASP A 18 8.34 6.12 4.18
CA ASP A 18 9.43 5.21 4.62
C ASP A 18 9.24 4.65 6.05
N TYR A 19 8.26 5.15 6.80
CA TYR A 19 7.97 4.71 8.17
C TYR A 19 7.42 3.28 8.26
N VAL A 20 7.01 2.66 7.16
CA VAL A 20 6.50 1.27 7.15
C VAL A 20 7.54 0.28 7.67
N PHE A 21 8.83 0.62 7.55
CA PHE A 21 9.94 -0.20 8.03
C PHE A 21 10.38 0.09 9.47
N ASN A 22 9.73 1.03 10.16
CA ASN A 22 10.05 1.30 11.56
C ASN A 22 9.58 0.15 12.47
N GLU A 23 10.30 -0.06 13.57
CA GLU A 23 9.98 -1.15 14.53
C GLU A 23 8.61 -0.98 15.20
N ASP A 24 8.11 0.26 15.31
CA ASP A 24 6.81 0.59 15.90
C ASP A 24 5.68 0.63 14.86
N TYR A 25 5.98 0.34 13.58
CA TYR A 25 4.96 0.29 12.55
C TYR A 25 4.04 -0.93 12.75
N ASN A 26 2.77 -0.65 13.03
CA ASN A 26 1.77 -1.69 13.21
C ASN A 26 1.24 -2.20 11.87
N LEU A 27 2.01 -3.09 11.23
CA LEU A 27 1.59 -3.80 10.02
C LEU A 27 0.39 -4.69 10.35
N ARG A 28 -0.76 -4.42 9.70
CA ARG A 28 -1.96 -5.26 9.85
C ARG A 28 -1.67 -6.68 9.38
N THR A 29 -2.28 -7.68 9.99
CA THR A 29 -2.21 -9.04 9.46
C THR A 29 -3.02 -9.16 8.16
N LEU A 30 -2.67 -10.11 7.28
CA LEU A 30 -3.45 -10.37 6.07
C LEU A 30 -4.91 -10.76 6.37
N THR A 31 -5.18 -11.37 7.52
CA THR A 31 -6.55 -11.69 7.97
C THR A 31 -7.35 -10.42 8.32
N GLU A 32 -6.73 -9.44 8.97
CA GLU A 32 -7.35 -8.14 9.24
C GLU A 32 -7.58 -7.35 7.94
N VAL A 33 -6.60 -7.36 7.04
CA VAL A 33 -6.72 -6.75 5.70
C VAL A 33 -7.87 -7.39 4.92
N GLU A 34 -7.95 -8.72 4.88
CA GLU A 34 -9.04 -9.45 4.22
C GLU A 34 -10.41 -9.07 4.79
N SER A 35 -10.52 -9.04 6.12
CA SER A 35 -11.75 -8.67 6.82
C SER A 35 -12.17 -7.24 6.46
N PHE A 36 -11.22 -6.31 6.46
CA PHE A 36 -11.47 -4.92 6.08
C PHE A 36 -11.92 -4.80 4.62
N VAL A 37 -11.23 -5.46 3.68
CA VAL A 37 -11.56 -5.39 2.25
C VAL A 37 -12.94 -5.99 1.97
N LYS A 38 -13.29 -7.11 2.63
CA LYS A 38 -14.62 -7.72 2.51
C LYS A 38 -15.74 -6.76 2.92
N ALA A 39 -15.54 -6.04 4.02
CA ALA A 39 -16.50 -5.09 4.57
C ALA A 39 -16.55 -3.75 3.82
N ASN A 40 -15.40 -3.20 3.43
CA ASN A 40 -15.30 -1.82 2.95
C ASN A 40 -15.10 -1.68 1.44
N LYS A 41 -14.72 -2.76 0.74
CA LYS A 41 -14.44 -2.80 -0.71
C LYS A 41 -13.29 -1.88 -1.16
N HIS A 42 -12.38 -1.54 -0.26
CA HIS A 42 -11.09 -0.88 -0.56
C HIS A 42 -10.05 -1.29 0.49
N LEU A 43 -8.77 -0.95 0.27
CA LEU A 43 -7.70 -1.22 1.21
C LEU A 43 -7.72 -0.26 2.41
N PRO A 44 -7.28 -0.68 3.60
CA PRO A 44 -7.03 0.22 4.72
C PRO A 44 -6.08 1.37 4.32
N GLY A 45 -6.44 2.61 4.67
CA GLY A 45 -5.66 3.80 4.34
C GLY A 45 -5.89 4.35 2.93
N MET A 46 -6.55 3.59 2.03
CA MET A 46 -6.92 4.08 0.71
C MET A 46 -8.32 4.72 0.74
N PRO A 47 -8.55 5.84 0.02
CA PRO A 47 -9.87 6.41 -0.13
C PRO A 47 -10.80 5.50 -0.94
N LYS A 48 -12.11 5.68 -0.78
CA LYS A 48 -13.12 4.94 -1.55
C LYS A 48 -13.12 5.40 -3.01
N GLY A 49 -13.34 4.46 -3.94
CA GLY A 49 -13.42 4.78 -5.37
C GLY A 49 -14.44 5.88 -5.68
N GLN A 50 -15.62 5.83 -5.05
CA GLN A 50 -16.66 6.86 -5.23
C GLN A 50 -16.24 8.25 -4.75
N GLU A 51 -15.40 8.34 -3.72
CA GLU A 51 -14.88 9.63 -3.22
C GLU A 51 -13.83 10.19 -4.19
N LEU A 52 -12.96 9.33 -4.73
CA LEU A 52 -11.98 9.69 -5.75
C LEU A 52 -12.64 10.16 -7.04
N GLU A 53 -13.70 9.48 -7.49
CA GLU A 53 -14.45 9.86 -8.69
C GLU A 53 -15.12 11.23 -8.54
N LYS A 54 -15.65 11.53 -7.35
CA LYS A 54 -16.36 12.78 -7.08
C LYS A 54 -15.42 13.96 -6.86
N ASN A 55 -14.34 13.75 -6.09
CA ASN A 55 -13.53 14.85 -5.56
C ASN A 55 -12.11 14.89 -6.16
N GLY A 56 -11.71 13.86 -6.91
CA GLY A 56 -10.31 13.67 -7.30
C GLY A 56 -9.41 13.39 -6.10
N MET A 57 -8.10 13.36 -6.35
CA MET A 57 -7.06 13.31 -5.33
C MET A 57 -5.81 13.99 -5.86
N ASP A 58 -5.03 14.59 -4.96
CA ASP A 58 -3.71 15.07 -5.29
C ASP A 58 -2.79 13.90 -5.71
N VAL A 59 -2.09 14.06 -6.84
CA VAL A 59 -1.26 12.99 -7.43
C VAL A 59 -0.07 12.63 -6.53
N ALA A 60 0.50 13.61 -5.82
CA ALA A 60 1.59 13.36 -4.89
C ALA A 60 1.10 12.57 -3.67
N GLN A 61 -0.07 12.91 -3.13
CA GLN A 61 -0.71 12.13 -2.05
C GLN A 61 -1.03 10.70 -2.49
N MET A 62 -1.62 10.52 -3.68
CA MET A 62 -1.91 9.20 -4.22
C MET A 62 -0.63 8.37 -4.35
N ASN A 63 0.45 8.94 -4.91
CA ASN A 63 1.72 8.24 -5.04
C ASN A 63 2.34 7.87 -3.69
N ASN A 64 2.21 8.72 -2.67
CA ASN A 64 2.70 8.39 -1.33
C ASN A 64 1.91 7.23 -0.68
N LEU A 65 0.57 7.23 -0.84
CA LEU A 65 -0.26 6.11 -0.37
C LEU A 65 0.06 4.80 -1.12
N LEU A 66 0.29 4.88 -2.43
CA LEU A 66 0.68 3.72 -3.22
C LEU A 66 2.05 3.17 -2.78
N LEU A 67 3.01 4.06 -2.47
CA LEU A 67 4.30 3.66 -1.92
C LEU A 67 4.13 2.91 -0.59
N GLU A 68 3.35 3.46 0.35
CA GLU A 68 3.02 2.77 1.61
C GLU A 68 2.48 1.36 1.37
N LYS A 69 1.51 1.20 0.45
CA LYS A 69 0.95 -0.13 0.14
C LYS A 69 1.96 -1.07 -0.50
N ILE A 70 2.88 -0.57 -1.34
CA ILE A 70 3.95 -1.38 -1.93
C ILE A 70 4.92 -1.88 -0.85
N GLU A 71 5.25 -1.04 0.13
CA GLU A 71 6.11 -1.42 1.25
C GLU A 71 5.42 -2.44 2.16
N GLU A 72 4.14 -2.24 2.51
CA GLU A 72 3.35 -3.24 3.25
C GLU A 72 3.31 -4.58 2.50
N LEU A 73 3.06 -4.56 1.19
CA LEU A 73 3.07 -5.76 0.33
C LEU A 73 4.43 -6.46 0.34
N THR A 74 5.52 -5.70 0.33
CA THR A 74 6.88 -6.24 0.37
C THR A 74 7.13 -6.97 1.71
N LEU A 75 6.68 -6.40 2.83
CA LEU A 75 6.76 -7.06 4.14
C LEU A 75 5.95 -8.36 4.18
N TYR A 76 4.74 -8.38 3.64
CA TYR A 76 3.94 -9.61 3.55
C TYR A 76 4.63 -10.67 2.68
N VAL A 77 5.25 -10.29 1.56
CA VAL A 77 5.98 -11.21 0.69
C VAL A 77 7.20 -11.79 1.40
N ILE A 78 7.94 -10.98 2.16
CA ILE A 78 9.08 -11.44 2.97
C ILE A 78 8.62 -12.47 4.02
N GLU A 79 7.51 -12.19 4.73
CA GLU A 79 6.93 -13.11 5.71
C GLU A 79 6.50 -14.44 5.04
N GLN A 80 5.82 -14.34 3.90
CA GLN A 80 5.39 -15.51 3.13
C GLN A 80 6.58 -16.35 2.66
N ASN A 81 7.64 -15.71 2.15
CA ASN A 81 8.85 -16.42 1.72
C ASN A 81 9.50 -17.18 2.88
N LYS A 82 9.63 -16.56 4.06
CA LYS A 82 10.15 -17.25 5.27
C LYS A 82 9.32 -18.47 5.63
N ARG A 83 7.99 -18.38 5.53
CA ARG A 83 7.08 -19.50 5.79
C ARG A 83 7.23 -20.60 4.75
N ILE A 84 7.38 -20.24 3.47
CA ILE A 84 7.61 -21.21 2.39
C ILE A 84 8.92 -21.96 2.61
N GLU A 85 10.02 -21.27 2.89
CA GLU A 85 11.32 -21.89 3.17
C GLU A 85 11.25 -22.86 4.36
N GLU A 86 10.49 -22.51 5.41
CA GLU A 86 10.29 -23.39 6.57
C GLU A 86 9.49 -24.64 6.22
N LEU A 87 8.41 -24.50 5.43
CA LEU A 87 7.62 -25.63 4.96
C LEU A 87 8.45 -26.54 4.03
N GLU A 88 9.26 -25.97 3.15
CA GLU A 88 10.13 -26.73 2.25
C GLU A 88 11.16 -27.58 3.00
N LYS A 89 11.71 -27.06 4.12
CA LYS A 89 12.61 -27.82 5.00
C LYS A 89 11.93 -29.02 5.65
N GLN A 90 10.65 -28.91 5.99
CA GLN A 90 9.89 -30.00 6.63
C GLN A 90 9.50 -31.10 5.64
N THR A 91 9.43 -30.76 4.34
CA THR A 91 9.11 -31.71 3.26
C THR A 91 10.33 -32.41 2.65
N LYS A 92 11.55 -32.01 3.03
CA LYS A 92 12.82 -32.66 2.63
C LYS A 92 13.25 -33.70 3.66
#